data_AF-A0A3S0IC56-F1
#
_entry.id   AF-A0A3S0IC56-F1
#
_cell.length_a   1.000
_cell.length_b   1.000
_cell.length_c   1.000
_cell.angle_alpha   90.00
_cell.angle_beta   90.00
_cell.angle_gamma   90.00
#
_symmetry.space_group_name_H-M   'P 1'
#
loop_
_entity.id
_entity.type
_entity.pdbx_description
1 polymer ?
#
loop_
_entity_poly.entity_id
_entity_poly.type
_entity_poly.pdbx_seq_one_letter_code
_entity_poly.pdbx_strand_id
1 'polypeptide(L)' 'MSLKGRLDQQALEKIVSLLEGLEFGTVQITVHDSQITQIDRLEKYRFPAQAKVRQQIPNQQKRR' A
#
# COMPACT_ATOMS: atom_id res chain seq x y z
N MET A 1 5.59 38.00 -11.40
CA MET A 1 6.52 37.15 -10.65
C MET A 1 5.80 35.85 -10.29
N SER A 2 5.78 34.87 -11.20
CA SER A 2 5.08 33.59 -10.96
C SER A 2 6.03 32.61 -10.30
N LEU A 3 5.98 32.53 -8.97
CA LEU A 3 6.66 31.52 -8.15
C LEU A 3 5.89 30.18 -8.22
N LYS A 4 5.68 29.66 -9.42
CA LYS A 4 5.33 28.25 -9.59
C LYS A 4 6.51 27.61 -10.28
N GLY A 5 7.43 27.11 -9.45
CA GLY A 5 8.39 26.11 -9.88
C GLY A 5 7.62 25.09 -10.71
N ARG A 6 8.07 24.88 -11.94
CA ARG A 6 7.47 23.94 -12.88
C ARG A 6 7.70 22.53 -12.33
N LEU A 7 7.03 22.17 -11.24
CA LEU A 7 6.77 20.77 -10.96
C LEU A 7 6.01 20.29 -12.19
N ASP A 8 6.61 19.35 -12.91
CA ASP A 8 6.03 18.81 -14.13
C ASP A 8 4.58 18.41 -13.86
N GLN A 9 3.66 19.07 -14.54
CA GLN A 9 2.22 18.83 -14.38
C GLN A 9 1.89 17.35 -14.62
N GLN A 10 2.62 16.72 -15.53
CA GLN A 10 2.57 15.29 -15.80
C GLN A 10 2.99 14.42 -14.60
N ALA A 11 4.00 14.85 -13.84
CA ALA A 11 4.43 14.14 -12.63
C ALA A 11 3.36 14.23 -11.55
N LEU A 12 2.72 15.40 -11.41
CA LEU A 12 1.62 15.59 -10.46
C LEU A 12 0.41 14.72 -10.82
N GLU A 13 0.00 14.70 -12.08
CA GLU A 13 -1.08 13.83 -12.56
C GLU A 13 -0.76 12.34 -12.33
N LYS A 14 0.50 11.93 -12.57
CA LYS A 14 0.96 10.58 -12.23
C LYS A 14 0.84 10.27 -10.74
N ILE A 15 1.25 11.19 -9.86
CA ILE A 15 1.17 10.98 -8.40
C ILE A 15 -0.28 10.81 -7.98
N VAL A 16 -1.20 11.64 -8.48
CA VAL A 16 -2.63 11.53 -8.18
C VAL A 16 -3.17 10.17 -8.63
N SER A 17 -2.89 9.76 -9.86
CA SER A 17 -3.32 8.45 -10.38
C SER A 17 -2.73 7.27 -9.60
N LEU A 18 -1.50 7.39 -9.10
CA LEU A 18 -0.88 6.36 -8.28
C LEU A 18 -1.52 6.24 -6.89
N LEU A 19 -2.04 7.34 -6.34
CA LEU A 19 -2.71 7.36 -5.03
C LEU A 19 -4.14 6.83 -5.09
N GLU A 20 -4.88 7.07 -6.18
CA GLU A 20 -6.29 6.66 -6.31
C GLU A 20 -6.51 5.15 -6.17
N GLY A 21 -5.52 4.32 -6.52
CA GLY A 21 -5.60 2.86 -6.43
C GLY A 21 -4.89 2.26 -5.20
N LEU A 22 -4.35 3.07 -4.31
CA LEU A 22 -3.50 2.60 -3.20
C LEU A 22 -4.34 2.32 -1.95
N GLU A 23 -4.78 1.08 -1.74
CA GLU A 23 -5.53 0.72 -0.53
C GLU A 23 -4.65 0.65 0.73
N PHE A 24 -3.49 0.00 0.63
CA PHE A 24 -2.52 -0.11 1.72
C PHE A 24 -1.10 -0.10 1.14
N GLY A 25 -0.37 0.99 1.36
CA GLY A 25 0.96 1.13 0.81
C GLY A 25 1.63 2.45 1.13
N THR A 26 2.69 2.73 0.39
CA THR A 26 3.45 3.98 0.48
C THR A 26 3.84 4.43 -0.92
N VAL A 27 3.76 5.74 -1.16
CA VAL A 27 4.34 6.37 -2.36
C VAL A 27 5.55 7.17 -1.90
N GLN A 28 6.72 6.88 -2.47
CA GLN A 28 7.97 7.58 -2.19
C GLN A 28 8.36 8.39 -3.42
N ILE A 29 8.65 9.68 -3.21
CA ILE A 29 9.03 10.60 -4.28
C ILE A 29 10.44 11.11 -3.98
N THR A 30 11.33 10.97 -4.95
CA THR A 30 12.69 11.49 -4.86
C THR A 30 12.81 12.72 -5.74
N VAL A 31 13.30 13.81 -5.14
CA VAL A 31 13.47 15.10 -5.80
C VAL A 31 14.95 15.47 -5.75
N HIS A 32 15.53 15.75 -6.90
CA HIS A 32 16.86 16.33 -7.04
C HIS A 32 16.77 17.57 -7.92
N ASP A 33 17.49 18.63 -7.56
CA ASP A 33 17.55 19.89 -8.33
C ASP A 33 16.16 20.49 -8.63
N SER A 34 15.23 20.37 -7.68
CA SER A 34 13.82 20.79 -7.81
C SER A 34 13.02 20.06 -8.90
N GLN A 35 13.54 18.94 -9.41
CA GLN A 35 12.87 18.06 -10.36
C GLN A 35 12.62 16.70 -9.72
N ILE A 36 11.47 16.12 -10.01
CA ILE A 36 11.13 14.76 -9.57
C ILE A 36 11.91 13.80 -10.45
N THR A 37 12.84 13.05 -9.86
CA THR A 37 13.66 12.08 -10.60
C THR A 37 13.10 10.67 -10.50
N GLN A 38 12.41 10.34 -9.40
CA GLN A 38 11.90 9.00 -9.15
C GLN A 38 10.60 9.04 -8.36
N ILE A 39 9.69 8.12 -8.69
CA ILE A 39 8.44 7.88 -7.98
C ILE A 39 8.30 6.37 -7.81
N ASP A 40 8.33 5.90 -6.56
CA ASP A 40 8.12 4.50 -6.21
C ASP A 40 6.76 4.32 -5.54
N ARG A 41 6.00 3.32 -5.99
CA ARG A 41 4.75 2.88 -5.35
C ARG A 41 4.95 1.50 -4.76
N LEU A 42 4.79 1.39 -3.44
CA LEU A 42 4.89 0.13 -2.71
C LEU A 42 3.51 -0.23 -2.15
N GLU A 43 3.00 -1.39 -2.50
CA GLU A 43 1.73 -1.90 -1.97
C GLU A 43 1.93 -3.09 -1.05
N LYS A 44 1.15 -3.13 0.03
CA LYS A 44 1.15 -4.19 1.03
C LYS A 44 -0.22 -4.83 1.10
N TYR A 45 -0.32 -6.00 0.50
CA TYR A 45 -1.49 -6.87 0.63
C TYR A 45 -1.37 -7.72 1.89
N ARG A 46 -2.31 -7.54 2.84
CA ARG A 46 -2.43 -8.46 3.97
C ARG A 46 -3.29 -9.64 3.54
N PHE A 47 -2.67 -10.80 3.39
CA PHE A 47 -3.42 -12.04 3.24
C PHE A 47 -3.99 -12.41 4.62
N PRO A 48 -5.32 -12.53 4.76
CA PRO A 48 -5.89 -12.96 6.03
C PRO A 48 -5.34 -14.34 6.36
N ALA A 49 -4.81 -14.50 7.57
CA ALA A 49 -4.47 -15.82 8.08
C ALA A 49 -5.76 -16.64 8.08
N GLN A 50 -5.81 -17.70 7.27
CA GLN A 50 -6.93 -18.64 7.31
C GLN A 50 -7.10 -19.06 8.76
N ALA A 51 -8.21 -18.63 9.37
CA ALA A 51 -8.57 -19.02 10.70
C ALA A 51 -8.66 -20.55 10.68
N LYS A 52 -7.65 -21.22 11.24
CA LYS A 52 -7.69 -22.67 11.41
C LYS A 52 -8.88 -22.92 12.33
N VAL A 53 -9.99 -23.36 11.73
CA VAL A 53 -11.16 -23.85 12.46
C VAL A 53 -10.62 -24.93 13.38
N ARG A 54 -10.53 -24.61 14.68
CA ARG A 54 -10.05 -25.51 15.71
C ARG A 54 -11.10 -26.60 15.84
N GLN A 55 -10.93 -27.69 15.10
CA GLN A 55 -11.78 -28.86 15.17
C GLN A 55 -11.68 -29.39 16.61
N GLN A 56 -12.72 -29.13 17.39
CA GLN A 56 -12.88 -29.65 18.73
C GLN A 56 -13.10 -31.16 18.59
N ILE A 57 -12.08 -31.95 18.92
CA ILE A 57 -12.22 -33.40 19.01
C ILE A 57 -13.19 -33.67 20.18
N PRO A 58 -14.32 -34.36 19.98
CA PRO A 58 -15.25 -34.64 21.07
C PRO A 58 -14.57 -35.58 22.06
N ASN A 59 -14.46 -35.14 23.31
CA ASN A 59 -13.86 -35.90 24.39
C ASN A 59 -14.77 -37.08 24.77
N GLN A 60 -14.58 -38.24 24.14
CA GLN A 60 -15.21 -39.49 24.57
C GLN A 60 -14.44 -40.06 25.77
N GLN A 61 -14.64 -39.47 26.94
CA GLN A 61 -14.22 -40.08 28.19
C GLN A 61 -15.41 -40.34 29.11
N LYS A 62 -15.50 -41.62 29.47
CA LYS A 62 -16.19 -42.22 30.62
C LYS A 62 -17.68 -42.47 30.47
N ARG A 63 -17.99 -43.69 30.01
CA ARG A 63 -18.89 -44.59 30.74
C ARG A 63 -18.25 -45.97 30.82
N ARG A 64 -17.55 -46.22 31.93
CA ARG A 64 -17.37 -47.57 32.49
C ARG A 64 -18.53 -47.81 33.43
#